data_AF-A0A139XGB8-F1
#
_entry.id   AF-A0A139XGB8-F1
#
_cell.length_a   1.000
_cell.length_b   1.000
_cell.length_c   1.000
_cell.angle_alpha   90.00
_cell.angle_beta   90.00
_cell.angle_gamma   90.00
#
_symmetry.space_group_name_H-M   'P 1'
#
loop_
_entity.id
_entity.type
_entity.pdbx_description
1 polymer ?
#
loop_
_entity_poly.entity_id
_entity_poly.type
_entity_poly.pdbx_seq_one_letter_code
_entity_poly.pdbx_strand_id
1 'polypeptide(L)'
;MESTKTIKLTVLTVITTVTFFLGLTLFEAIPEIPVDIDFKPFFIPLSFVALVPKGWPLFAVSLGGMLGEFLRDLLEGYEIDDPIGAVGYVIGFMAAGYLIGNHPLNKIRVAIAAIVAGFFHAAIEATAFILFDEETFRIAILSAIGNTITDGIILGAIPTPFIVPQLYGRIERYLGYAPRGKERRNRRQKQIHAS
;
A
#
# COMPACT_ATOMS: atom_id res chain seq x y z
N MET A 1 -26.49 -9.76 -8.00
CA MET A 1 -25.12 -10.27 -7.78
C MET A 1 -24.05 -9.23 -8.08
N GLU A 2 -24.19 -8.44 -9.15
CA GLU A 2 -23.24 -7.37 -9.51
C GLU A 2 -23.17 -6.24 -8.47
N SER A 3 -24.32 -5.76 -8.00
CA SER A 3 -24.42 -4.73 -6.94
C SER A 3 -23.64 -5.08 -5.67
N THR A 4 -23.70 -6.33 -5.19
CA THR A 4 -22.97 -6.77 -3.97
C THR A 4 -21.46 -6.74 -4.16
N LYS A 5 -20.97 -7.05 -5.36
CA LYS A 5 -19.54 -6.97 -5.69
C LYS A 5 -19.09 -5.52 -5.72
N THR A 6 -19.86 -4.64 -6.35
CA THR A 6 -19.59 -3.19 -6.39
C THR A 6 -19.53 -2.60 -4.99
N ILE A 7 -20.50 -2.91 -4.13
CA ILE A 7 -20.52 -2.44 -2.72
C ILE A 7 -19.24 -2.84 -1.98
N LYS A 8 -18.76 -4.09 -2.12
CA LYS A 8 -17.51 -4.53 -1.47
C LYS A 8 -16.29 -3.76 -1.95
N LEU A 9 -16.20 -3.48 -3.25
CA LEU A 9 -15.10 -2.71 -3.82
C LEU A 9 -15.15 -1.26 -3.33
N THR A 10 -16.32 -0.63 -3.33
CA THR A 10 -16.52 0.72 -2.80
C THR A 10 -16.12 0.79 -1.32
N VAL A 11 -16.57 -0.15 -0.50
CA VAL A 11 -16.20 -0.20 0.93
C VAL A 11 -14.69 -0.33 1.11
N LEU A 12 -14.02 -1.18 0.32
CA LEU A 12 -12.57 -1.34 0.35
C LEU A 12 -11.82 -0.05 -0.01
N THR A 13 -12.26 0.63 -1.06
CA THR A 13 -11.68 1.91 -1.46
C THR A 13 -11.88 2.94 -0.36
N VAL A 14 -13.12 3.17 0.08
CA VAL A 14 -13.45 4.19 1.09
C VAL A 14 -12.72 3.94 2.41
N ILE A 15 -12.72 2.71 2.93
CA ILE A 15 -12.05 2.45 4.21
C ILE A 15 -10.54 2.64 4.12
N THR A 16 -9.93 2.26 3.00
CA THR A 16 -8.49 2.44 2.79
C THR A 16 -8.16 3.92 2.63
N THR A 17 -8.96 4.67 1.86
CA THR A 17 -8.85 6.12 1.71
C THR A 17 -8.91 6.83 3.05
N VAL A 18 -9.97 6.60 3.82
CA VAL A 18 -10.17 7.29 5.11
C VAL A 18 -9.06 6.93 6.09
N THR A 19 -8.69 5.65 6.21
CA THR A 19 -7.66 5.23 7.18
C THR A 19 -6.27 5.72 6.79
N PHE A 20 -5.95 5.74 5.50
CA PHE A 20 -4.66 6.25 5.04
C PHE A 20 -4.58 7.77 5.13
N PHE A 21 -5.61 8.51 4.69
CA PHE A 21 -5.74 9.95 4.85
C PHE A 21 -5.56 10.40 6.32
N LEU A 22 -6.26 9.74 7.25
CA LEU A 22 -6.11 10.03 8.68
C LEU A 22 -4.70 9.68 9.19
N GLY A 23 -4.10 8.61 8.67
CA GLY A 23 -2.73 8.25 8.96
C GLY A 23 -1.75 9.34 8.53
N LEU A 24 -1.84 9.77 7.27
CA LEU A 24 -1.01 10.83 6.69
C LEU A 24 -1.14 12.12 7.50
N THR A 25 -2.37 12.54 7.80
CA THR A 25 -2.63 13.73 8.62
C THR A 25 -1.95 13.69 9.99
N LEU A 26 -1.85 12.50 10.60
CA LEU A 26 -1.17 12.34 11.89
C LEU A 26 0.35 12.33 11.74
N PHE A 27 0.86 11.74 10.67
CA PHE A 27 2.30 11.62 10.41
C PHE A 27 2.91 12.91 9.86
N GLU A 28 2.11 13.81 9.30
CA GLU A 28 2.47 15.20 8.97
C GLU A 28 3.20 15.93 10.11
N ALA A 29 2.84 15.60 11.35
CA ALA A 29 3.48 16.20 12.52
C ALA A 29 4.99 15.90 12.60
N ILE A 30 5.49 14.94 11.82
CA ILE A 30 6.90 14.64 11.62
C ILE A 30 7.38 15.51 10.45
N PRO A 31 8.27 16.49 10.67
CA PRO A 31 8.76 17.34 9.59
C PRO A 31 9.43 16.52 8.48
N GLU A 32 9.19 16.94 7.24
CA GLU A 32 9.92 16.45 6.07
C GLU A 32 11.43 16.62 6.24
N ILE A 33 12.19 15.69 5.66
CA ILE A 33 13.65 15.80 5.57
C ILE A 33 13.97 16.29 4.15
N PRO A 34 14.76 17.36 3.96
CA PRO A 34 15.17 17.80 2.63
C PRO A 34 15.84 16.65 1.86
N VAL A 35 15.50 16.40 0.60
CA VAL A 35 14.84 17.26 -0.39
C VAL A 35 13.48 16.70 -0.80
N ASP A 36 12.51 16.67 0.11
CA ASP A 36 11.20 15.97 -0.03
C ASP A 36 11.29 14.47 0.34
N ILE A 37 11.51 14.20 1.62
CA ILE A 37 11.49 12.86 2.21
C ILE A 37 10.51 12.86 3.38
N ASP A 38 9.42 12.13 3.20
CA ASP A 38 8.29 12.08 4.11
C ASP A 38 8.24 10.84 4.97
N PHE A 39 7.28 10.83 5.88
CA PHE A 39 6.96 9.70 6.73
C PHE A 39 5.53 9.20 6.45
N LYS A 40 5.30 8.63 5.27
CA LYS A 40 3.98 8.14 4.87
C LYS A 40 3.70 6.76 5.50
N PRO A 41 2.59 6.57 6.25
CA PRO A 41 2.33 5.35 7.03
C PRO A 41 1.85 4.16 6.17
N PHE A 42 2.72 3.67 5.28
CA PHE A 42 2.44 2.62 4.29
C PHE A 42 1.91 1.32 4.89
N PHE A 43 2.19 1.03 6.16
CA PHE A 43 1.64 -0.13 6.85
C PHE A 43 0.11 -0.19 6.85
N ILE A 44 -0.57 0.95 6.76
CA ILE A 44 -2.04 1.01 6.71
C ILE A 44 -2.55 0.37 5.41
N PRO A 45 -2.28 0.94 4.21
CA PRO A 45 -2.72 0.33 2.95
C PRO A 45 -2.09 -1.05 2.73
N LEU A 46 -0.82 -1.25 3.09
CA LEU A 46 -0.15 -2.55 2.92
C LEU A 46 -0.80 -3.67 3.74
N SER A 47 -1.38 -3.36 4.90
CA SER A 47 -2.15 -4.34 5.68
C SER A 47 -3.38 -4.81 4.92
N PHE A 48 -4.12 -3.91 4.27
CA PHE A 48 -5.25 -4.30 3.41
C PHE A 48 -4.78 -5.06 2.17
N VAL A 49 -3.73 -4.57 1.48
CA VAL A 49 -3.11 -5.21 0.31
C VAL A 49 -2.73 -6.66 0.58
N ALA A 50 -2.18 -6.94 1.77
CA ALA A 50 -1.81 -8.28 2.18
C ALA A 50 -3.04 -9.20 2.35
N LEU A 51 -4.15 -8.67 2.84
CA LEU A 51 -5.31 -9.45 3.29
C LEU A 51 -6.37 -9.65 2.20
N VAL A 52 -6.53 -8.71 1.27
CA VAL A 52 -7.56 -8.82 0.21
C VAL A 52 -7.14 -9.76 -0.93
N PRO A 53 -8.11 -10.35 -1.66
CA PRO A 53 -7.81 -11.10 -2.88
C PRO A 53 -7.17 -10.24 -3.98
N LYS A 54 -6.44 -10.88 -4.89
CA LYS A 54 -5.90 -10.24 -6.10
C LYS A 54 -7.02 -9.78 -7.05
N GLY A 55 -6.66 -8.94 -8.02
CA GLY A 55 -7.58 -8.39 -9.02
C GLY A 55 -8.31 -7.16 -8.48
N TRP A 56 -9.62 -7.07 -8.70
CA TRP A 56 -10.42 -5.90 -8.34
C TRP A 56 -10.35 -5.50 -6.85
N PRO A 57 -10.35 -6.40 -5.85
CA PRO A 57 -10.21 -5.98 -4.45
C PRO A 57 -8.85 -5.33 -4.15
N LEU A 58 -7.77 -5.89 -4.70
CA LEU A 58 -6.43 -5.31 -4.60
C LEU A 58 -6.36 -3.94 -5.29
N PHE A 59 -6.96 -3.81 -6.47
CA PHE A 59 -7.07 -2.53 -7.16
C PHE A 59 -7.87 -1.51 -6.33
N ALA A 60 -8.99 -1.91 -5.74
CA ALA A 60 -9.82 -1.04 -4.90
C ALA A 60 -9.07 -0.51 -3.67
N VAL A 61 -8.25 -1.35 -3.02
CA VAL A 61 -7.37 -0.94 -1.92
C VAL A 61 -6.28 0.02 -2.42
N SER A 62 -5.65 -0.30 -3.55
CA SER A 62 -4.57 0.53 -4.11
C SER A 62 -5.07 1.91 -4.54
N LEU A 63 -6.25 1.95 -5.17
CA LEU A 63 -6.99 3.19 -5.46
C LEU A 63 -7.37 3.93 -4.17
N GLY A 64 -7.74 3.19 -3.13
CA GLY A 64 -8.03 3.77 -1.83
C GLY A 64 -6.82 4.49 -1.23
N GLY A 65 -5.63 3.89 -1.32
CA GLY A 65 -4.37 4.51 -0.91
C GLY A 65 -4.08 5.80 -1.70
N MET A 66 -4.16 5.74 -3.02
CA MET A 66 -4.02 6.93 -3.90
C MET A 66 -4.98 8.05 -3.51
N LEU A 67 -6.27 7.74 -3.32
CA LEU A 67 -7.26 8.75 -2.93
C LEU A 67 -7.03 9.29 -1.51
N GLY A 68 -6.44 8.47 -0.63
CA GLY A 68 -6.10 8.91 0.72
C GLY A 68 -5.03 10.00 0.71
N GLU A 69 -4.00 9.80 -0.12
CA GLU A 69 -2.98 10.82 -0.39
C GLU A 69 -3.57 12.03 -1.09
N PHE A 70 -4.26 11.82 -2.22
CA PHE A 70 -4.80 12.93 -2.99
C PHE A 70 -5.70 13.86 -2.15
N LEU A 71 -6.47 13.31 -1.20
CA LEU A 71 -7.24 14.13 -0.25
C LEU A 71 -6.37 14.87 0.77
N ARG A 72 -5.21 14.33 1.14
CA ARG A 72 -4.22 14.98 1.99
C ARG A 72 -3.56 16.15 1.26
N ASP A 73 -3.15 15.97 0.01
CA ASP A 73 -2.53 17.02 -0.82
C ASP A 73 -3.49 18.19 -1.03
N LEU A 74 -4.77 17.89 -1.29
CA LEU A 74 -5.83 18.90 -1.37
C LEU A 74 -5.95 19.77 -0.10
N LEU A 75 -5.56 19.26 1.08
CA LEU A 75 -5.57 20.04 2.33
C LEU A 75 -4.30 20.85 2.55
N GLU A 76 -3.15 20.40 2.05
CA GLU A 76 -1.88 21.14 2.10
C GLU A 76 -1.84 22.28 1.09
N GLY A 77 -2.43 22.08 -0.08
CA GLY A 77 -2.36 23.01 -1.20
C GLY A 77 -1.91 22.25 -2.44
N TYR A 78 -2.89 21.79 -3.22
CA TYR A 78 -2.68 20.98 -4.40
C TYR A 78 -1.64 21.53 -5.39
N GLU A 79 -0.70 20.69 -5.77
CA GLU A 79 0.38 20.97 -6.71
C GLU A 79 0.17 20.23 -8.04
N ILE A 80 0.92 20.62 -9.07
CA ILE A 80 0.68 20.12 -10.44
C ILE A 80 1.17 18.67 -10.63
N ASP A 81 2.10 18.26 -9.78
CA ASP A 81 2.77 16.98 -9.76
C ASP A 81 2.12 15.93 -8.87
N ASP A 82 1.24 16.31 -7.93
CA ASP A 82 0.46 15.40 -7.08
C ASP A 82 -0.17 14.23 -7.86
N PRO A 83 -0.78 14.42 -9.06
CA PRO A 83 -1.36 13.31 -9.81
C PRO A 83 -0.37 12.23 -10.22
N ILE A 84 0.91 12.56 -10.38
CA ILE A 84 1.96 11.62 -10.76
C ILE A 84 2.35 10.77 -9.57
N GLY A 85 2.61 11.40 -8.42
CA GLY A 85 2.84 10.69 -7.15
C GLY A 85 1.67 9.78 -6.78
N ALA A 86 0.44 10.26 -6.97
CA ALA A 86 -0.80 9.51 -6.79
C ALA A 86 -0.83 8.19 -7.59
N VAL A 87 -0.41 8.21 -8.87
CA VAL A 87 -0.32 6.98 -9.69
C VAL A 87 0.72 6.00 -9.14
N GLY A 88 1.79 6.51 -8.54
CA GLY A 88 2.82 5.74 -7.85
C GLY A 88 2.25 4.80 -6.78
N TYR A 89 1.29 5.29 -5.99
CA TYR A 89 0.60 4.49 -4.98
C TYR A 89 -0.13 3.29 -5.56
N VAL A 90 -0.87 3.48 -6.65
CA VAL A 90 -1.64 2.39 -7.28
C VAL A 90 -0.69 1.31 -7.77
N ILE A 91 0.38 1.70 -8.47
CA ILE A 91 1.35 0.77 -9.04
C ILE A 91 2.11 0.05 -7.92
N GLY A 92 2.61 0.77 -6.92
CA GLY A 92 3.37 0.22 -5.81
C GLY A 92 2.57 -0.79 -4.98
N PHE A 93 1.34 -0.44 -4.59
CA PHE A 93 0.48 -1.34 -3.81
C PHE A 93 -0.01 -2.55 -4.61
N MET A 94 -0.28 -2.37 -5.90
CA MET A 94 -0.58 -3.50 -6.79
C MET A 94 0.61 -4.45 -6.87
N ALA A 95 1.83 -3.94 -7.13
CA ALA A 95 3.04 -4.73 -7.21
C ALA A 95 3.29 -5.51 -5.91
N ALA A 96 3.16 -4.85 -4.75
CA ALA A 96 3.25 -5.47 -3.44
C ALA A 96 2.22 -6.59 -3.25
N GLY A 97 0.96 -6.35 -3.61
CA GLY A 97 -0.11 -7.33 -3.51
C GLY A 97 0.14 -8.57 -4.38
N TYR A 98 0.65 -8.38 -5.61
CA TYR A 98 1.06 -9.50 -6.45
C TYR A 98 2.26 -10.24 -5.86
N LEU A 99 3.24 -9.50 -5.33
CA LEU A 99 4.43 -10.06 -4.73
C LEU A 99 4.12 -10.86 -3.47
N ILE A 100 3.20 -10.44 -2.60
CA ILE A 100 2.76 -11.20 -1.41
C ILE A 100 2.12 -12.54 -1.82
N GLY A 101 1.43 -12.58 -2.95
CA GLY A 101 0.81 -13.80 -3.46
C GLY A 101 -0.15 -14.43 -2.44
N ASN A 102 -0.24 -15.75 -2.34
CA ASN A 102 -1.13 -16.41 -1.37
C ASN A 102 -0.51 -16.61 0.02
N HIS A 103 0.45 -15.77 0.41
CA HIS A 103 1.27 -15.96 1.61
C HIS A 103 1.30 -14.71 2.51
N PRO A 104 0.16 -14.21 2.98
CA PRO A 104 0.08 -12.99 3.80
C PRO A 104 0.78 -13.11 5.16
N LEU A 105 0.97 -14.33 5.66
CA LEU A 105 1.64 -14.58 6.95
C LEU A 105 3.16 -14.77 6.81
N ASN A 106 3.71 -14.75 5.58
CA ASN A 106 5.15 -14.82 5.40
C ASN A 106 5.76 -13.43 5.62
N LYS A 107 6.34 -13.21 6.80
CA LYS A 107 6.91 -11.93 7.22
C LYS A 107 7.95 -11.37 6.24
N ILE A 108 8.87 -12.21 5.77
CA ILE A 108 9.91 -11.81 4.81
C ILE A 108 9.27 -11.32 3.51
N ARG A 109 8.28 -12.06 3.01
CA ARG A 109 7.61 -11.72 1.76
C ARG A 109 6.81 -10.42 1.87
N VAL A 110 6.15 -10.19 3.01
CA VAL A 110 5.43 -8.94 3.31
C VAL A 110 6.42 -7.78 3.43
N ALA A 111 7.55 -7.97 4.11
CA ALA A 111 8.60 -6.96 4.23
C ALA A 111 9.16 -6.56 2.86
N ILE A 112 9.55 -7.53 2.01
CA ILE A 112 10.04 -7.24 0.65
C ILE A 112 8.96 -6.53 -0.17
N ALA A 113 7.69 -6.93 -0.06
CA ALA A 113 6.59 -6.27 -0.76
C ALA A 113 6.40 -4.82 -0.33
N ALA A 114 6.60 -4.51 0.95
CA ALA A 114 6.54 -3.13 1.44
C ALA A 114 7.65 -2.26 0.84
N ILE A 115 8.88 -2.78 0.78
CA ILE A 115 10.03 -2.08 0.15
C ILE A 115 9.75 -1.84 -1.33
N VAL A 116 9.21 -2.85 -2.03
CA VAL A 116 8.85 -2.73 -3.45
C VAL A 116 7.75 -1.69 -3.65
N ALA A 117 6.74 -1.61 -2.75
CA ALA A 117 5.73 -0.55 -2.82
C ALA A 117 6.36 0.83 -2.66
N GLY A 118 7.17 1.03 -1.62
CA GLY A 118 7.86 2.31 -1.37
C GLY A 118 8.74 2.71 -2.55
N PHE A 119 9.50 1.77 -3.12
CA PHE A 119 10.32 2.03 -4.29
C PHE A 119 9.51 2.46 -5.52
N PHE A 120 8.44 1.74 -5.87
CA PHE A 120 7.63 2.10 -7.04
C PHE A 120 6.94 3.45 -6.85
N HIS A 121 6.43 3.72 -5.66
CA HIS A 121 5.85 5.01 -5.31
C HIS A 121 6.89 6.13 -5.50
N ALA A 122 7.97 6.06 -4.74
CA ALA A 122 9.00 7.09 -4.68
C ALA A 122 9.72 7.30 -6.03
N ALA A 123 9.92 6.23 -6.81
CA ALA A 123 10.53 6.36 -8.14
C ALA A 123 9.60 7.06 -9.16
N ILE A 124 8.29 6.90 -9.03
CA ILE A 124 7.31 7.57 -9.90
C ILE A 124 7.16 9.02 -9.49
N GLU A 125 7.00 9.28 -8.20
CA GLU A 125 6.96 10.63 -7.61
C GLU A 125 8.21 11.43 -7.99
N ALA A 126 9.41 10.83 -7.87
CA ALA A 126 10.65 11.48 -8.26
C ALA A 126 10.75 11.81 -9.77
N THR A 127 9.94 11.21 -10.63
CA THR A 127 9.88 11.64 -12.04
C THR A 127 9.24 13.02 -12.18
N ALA A 128 8.42 13.44 -11.23
CA ALA A 128 7.79 14.75 -11.25
C ALA A 128 8.80 15.89 -11.02
N PHE A 129 9.78 15.73 -10.11
CA PHE A 129 10.90 16.68 -9.97
C PHE A 129 11.62 16.97 -11.29
N ILE A 130 11.81 15.94 -12.12
CA ILE A 130 12.49 16.06 -13.41
C ILE A 130 11.59 16.77 -14.45
N LEU A 131 10.27 16.59 -14.34
CA LEU A 131 9.31 17.05 -15.33
C LEU A 131 8.77 18.46 -15.04
N PHE A 132 8.66 18.85 -13.76
CA PHE A 132 7.94 20.06 -13.35
C PHE A 132 8.78 21.06 -12.56
N ASP A 133 9.80 20.61 -11.81
CA ASP A 133 10.36 21.44 -10.74
C ASP A 133 11.79 21.96 -11.00
N GLU A 134 12.27 21.84 -12.24
CA GLU A 134 13.64 22.19 -12.67
C GLU A 134 14.76 21.58 -11.80
N GLU A 135 14.42 20.56 -11.01
CA GLU A 135 15.30 19.97 -10.02
C GLU A 135 16.37 19.07 -10.66
N THR A 136 17.50 18.92 -9.97
CA THR A 136 18.58 18.08 -10.52
C THR A 136 18.23 16.60 -10.43
N PHE A 137 18.68 15.79 -11.40
CA PHE A 137 18.55 14.34 -11.37
C PHE A 137 19.07 13.70 -10.07
N ARG A 138 20.06 14.35 -9.43
CA ARG A 138 20.59 13.93 -8.13
C ARG A 138 19.54 14.08 -7.00
N ILE A 139 18.76 15.15 -7.02
CA ILE A 139 17.71 15.43 -6.03
C ILE A 139 16.57 14.43 -6.17
N ALA A 140 16.12 14.16 -7.40
CA ALA A 140 15.15 13.11 -7.69
C ALA A 140 15.60 11.73 -7.16
N ILE A 141 16.88 11.35 -7.34
CA ILE A 141 17.41 10.09 -6.78
C ILE A 141 17.39 10.09 -5.25
N LEU A 142 17.76 11.21 -4.62
CA LEU A 142 17.83 11.31 -3.16
C LEU A 142 16.43 11.21 -2.53
N SER A 143 15.44 11.92 -3.08
CA SER A 143 14.03 11.78 -2.67
C SER A 143 13.55 10.35 -2.88
N ALA A 144 13.78 9.75 -4.07
CA ALA A 144 13.35 8.37 -4.34
C ALA A 144 13.93 7.35 -3.34
N ILE A 145 15.23 7.47 -3.00
CA ILE A 145 15.88 6.61 -2.01
C ILE A 145 15.34 6.90 -0.61
N GLY A 146 15.20 8.18 -0.24
CA GLY A 146 14.69 8.63 1.04
C GLY A 146 13.30 8.08 1.33
N ASN A 147 12.35 8.33 0.44
CA ASN A 147 10.96 7.86 0.55
C ASN A 147 10.87 6.31 0.49
N THR A 148 11.75 5.64 -0.27
CA THR A 148 11.84 4.16 -0.20
C THR A 148 12.22 3.68 1.21
N ILE A 149 13.14 4.39 1.88
CA ILE A 149 13.58 4.04 3.24
C ILE A 149 12.49 4.38 4.25
N THR A 150 11.97 5.59 4.27
CA THR A 150 10.98 6.01 5.26
C THR A 150 9.66 5.26 5.08
N ASP A 151 9.07 5.30 3.89
CA ASP A 151 7.75 4.71 3.64
C ASP A 151 7.84 3.20 3.47
N GLY A 152 8.77 2.75 2.62
CA GLY A 152 8.91 1.35 2.26
C GLY A 152 9.49 0.49 3.38
N ILE A 153 10.56 0.97 4.04
CA ILE A 153 11.27 0.21 5.09
C ILE A 153 10.71 0.53 6.47
N ILE A 154 10.82 1.78 6.93
CA ILE A 154 10.52 2.16 8.31
C ILE A 154 9.03 2.02 8.60
N LEU A 155 8.18 2.59 7.74
CA LEU A 155 6.73 2.60 7.91
C LEU A 155 6.00 1.53 7.12
N GLY A 156 6.72 0.71 6.35
CA GLY A 156 6.16 -0.41 5.60
C GLY A 156 6.68 -1.74 6.13
N ALA A 157 7.93 -2.05 5.83
CA ALA A 157 8.53 -3.37 6.04
C ALA A 157 8.70 -3.75 7.51
N ILE A 158 8.91 -2.77 8.40
CA ILE A 158 8.99 -3.02 9.85
C ILE A 158 7.61 -3.31 10.43
N PRO A 159 6.61 -2.40 10.38
CA PRO A 159 5.31 -2.62 11.04
C PRO A 159 4.42 -3.69 10.38
N THR A 160 4.32 -3.73 9.05
CA THR A 160 3.33 -4.56 8.33
C THR A 160 3.41 -6.05 8.67
N PRO A 161 4.59 -6.69 8.73
CA PRO A 161 4.72 -8.10 9.10
C PRO A 161 4.24 -8.47 10.51
N PHE A 162 4.12 -7.49 11.42
CA PHE A 162 3.59 -7.71 12.77
C PHE A 162 2.10 -7.41 12.88
N ILE A 163 1.59 -6.48 12.08
CA ILE A 163 0.18 -6.10 12.04
C ILE A 163 -0.66 -7.14 11.28
N VAL A 164 -0.21 -7.56 10.09
CA VAL A 164 -0.97 -8.48 9.22
C VAL A 164 -1.40 -9.77 9.94
N PRO A 165 -0.56 -10.47 10.72
CA PRO A 165 -0.98 -11.66 11.44
C PRO A 165 -2.11 -11.43 12.45
N GLN A 166 -2.22 -10.24 13.04
CA GLN A 166 -3.25 -9.90 14.03
C GLN A 166 -4.61 -9.64 13.37
N LEU A 167 -4.59 -9.18 12.12
CA LEU A 167 -5.77 -8.86 11.32
C LEU A 167 -6.25 -10.04 10.46
N TYR A 168 -5.34 -10.99 10.17
CA TYR A 168 -5.60 -12.12 9.28
C TYR A 168 -6.81 -12.96 9.71
N GLY A 169 -7.75 -13.13 8.78
CA GLY A 169 -9.01 -13.85 8.97
C GLY A 169 -10.10 -13.06 9.69
N ARG A 170 -9.81 -11.84 10.16
CA ARG A 170 -10.79 -10.90 10.72
C ARG A 170 -11.27 -9.93 9.64
N ILE A 171 -10.34 -9.19 9.03
CA ILE A 171 -10.65 -8.18 8.00
C ILE A 171 -11.33 -8.83 6.80
N GLU A 172 -10.79 -9.94 6.30
CA GLU A 172 -11.39 -10.66 5.17
C GLU A 172 -12.82 -11.10 5.48
N ARG A 173 -13.08 -11.54 6.72
CA ARG A 173 -14.42 -11.98 7.14
C ARG A 173 -15.41 -10.82 7.16
N TYR A 174 -15.03 -9.67 7.71
CA TYR A 174 -15.89 -8.48 7.75
C TYR A 174 -16.20 -7.95 6.33
N LEU A 175 -15.27 -8.12 5.40
CA LEU A 175 -15.44 -7.75 3.99
C LEU A 175 -16.12 -8.85 3.15
N GLY A 176 -16.46 -9.99 3.75
CA GLY A 176 -17.10 -11.11 3.07
C GLY A 176 -16.19 -11.81 2.05
N TYR A 177 -14.90 -11.92 2.33
CA TYR A 177 -13.89 -12.68 1.60
C TYR A 177 -13.39 -13.88 2.43
N ALA A 178 -12.91 -14.92 1.75
CA ALA A 178 -12.18 -15.99 2.40
C ALA A 178 -10.74 -15.52 2.76
N PRO A 179 -10.18 -15.93 3.91
CA PRO A 179 -8.81 -15.58 4.27
C PRO A 179 -7.80 -16.03 3.23
N ARG A 180 -6.92 -15.12 2.82
CA ARG A 180 -6.02 -15.33 1.69
C ARG A 180 -5.01 -16.44 1.97
N GLY A 181 -5.01 -17.48 1.13
CA GLY A 181 -4.13 -18.64 1.27
C GLY A 181 -4.71 -19.83 2.06
N LYS A 182 -5.93 -19.71 2.61
CA LYS A 182 -6.62 -20.79 3.35
C LYS A 182 -6.85 -22.06 2.52
N GLU A 183 -7.24 -21.92 1.25
CA GLU A 183 -7.49 -23.08 0.36
C GLU A 183 -6.25 -23.95 0.12
N ARG A 184 -5.06 -23.33 0.03
CA ARG A 184 -3.80 -24.05 -0.20
C ARG A 184 -3.39 -24.88 1.02
N ARG A 185 -3.67 -24.38 2.23
CA ARG A 185 -3.44 -25.11 3.48
C ARG A 185 -4.35 -26.34 3.58
N ASN A 186 -5.63 -26.18 3.26
CA ASN A 186 -6.61 -27.27 3.29
C ASN A 186 -6.28 -28.37 2.28
N ARG A 187 -5.85 -28.02 1.05
CA ARG A 187 -5.42 -29.01 0.03
C ARG A 187 -4.19 -29.80 0.48
N ARG A 188 -3.18 -29.14 1.05
CA ARG A 188 -1.99 -29.82 1.59
C ARG A 188 -2.34 -30.79 2.72
N GLN A 189 -3.23 -30.40 3.64
CA GLN A 189 -3.67 -31.28 4.72
C GLN A 189 -4.39 -32.52 4.20
N LYS A 190 -5.26 -32.38 3.20
CA LYS A 190 -5.96 -33.52 2.57
C LYS A 190 -5.00 -34.48 1.87
N GLN A 191 -3.94 -33.99 1.22
CA GLN A 191 -2.93 -34.83 0.58
C GLN A 191 -2.10 -35.64 1.58
N ILE A 192 -1.76 -35.06 2.74
CA ILE A 192 -1.01 -35.75 3.81
C ILE A 192 -1.83 -36.87 4.47
N HIS A 193 -3.16 -36.72 4.56
CA HIS A 193 -4.03 -37.76 5.15
C HIS A 193 -4.43 -38.85 4.14
N ALA A 194 -4.10 -38.68 2.86
CA ALA A 194 -4.38 -39.64 1.79
C ALA A 194 -3.16 -40.48 1.39
N SER A 195 -2.02 -40.29 2.06
CA SER A 195 -0.74 -41.00 1.89
C SER A 195 -0.40 -41.77 3.15
#